data_AF-A0A7W4HJ80-F1
#
_entry.id   AF-A0A7W4HJ80-F1
#
_cell.length_a   1.000
_cell.length_b   1.000
_cell.length_c   1.000
_cell.angle_alpha   90.00
_cell.angle_beta   90.00
_cell.angle_gamma   90.00
#
_symmetry.space_group_name_H-M   'P 1'
#
loop_
_entity.id
_entity.type
_entity.pdbx_description
1 polymer ?
#
loop_
_entity_poly.entity_id
_entity_poly.type
_entity_poly.pdbx_seq_one_letter_code
_entity_poly.pdbx_strand_id
1 'polypeptide(L)'
;MKLDLNDLKAKTRRLKYYFSNDILTLSNIIMVSVIFISVIWVWGNIAAMEKNYAIQKKLELKQRQALIDEISYKTLEYEQKYLKSSEYQELAVREKLGLAMPGEHVLILSKYPEEQKERRTEALKTSNFTQWINFLFGGNAQKAIK
;
A
#
# COMPACT_ATOMS: atom_id res chain seq x y z
N MET A 1 -29.95 -4.75 -46.96
CA MET A 1 -31.13 -4.28 -46.19
C MET A 1 -31.32 -2.80 -46.52
N LYS A 2 -32.19 -2.46 -47.49
CA LYS A 2 -32.41 -1.06 -47.92
C LYS A 2 -33.30 -0.39 -46.87
N LEU A 3 -32.79 0.61 -46.15
CA LEU A 3 -33.63 1.47 -45.32
C LEU A 3 -34.43 2.38 -46.26
N ASP A 4 -35.74 2.19 -46.27
CA ASP A 4 -36.66 2.98 -47.08
C ASP A 4 -36.94 4.33 -46.40
N LEU A 5 -36.53 5.42 -47.06
CA LEU A 5 -36.67 6.80 -46.55
C LEU A 5 -38.14 7.17 -46.28
N ASN A 6 -39.07 6.53 -46.99
CA ASN A 6 -40.50 6.76 -46.80
C ASN A 6 -41.05 6.11 -45.52
N ASP A 7 -40.51 4.95 -45.13
CA ASP A 7 -40.88 4.30 -43.86
C ASP A 7 -40.34 5.10 -42.65
N LEU A 8 -39.12 5.63 -42.76
CA LEU A 8 -38.56 6.56 -41.77
C LEU A 8 -39.42 7.83 -41.64
N LYS A 9 -39.90 8.38 -42.75
CA LYS A 9 -40.78 9.57 -42.76
C LYS A 9 -42.17 9.29 -42.15
N ALA A 10 -42.70 8.09 -42.39
CA ALA A 10 -43.96 7.66 -41.78
C ALA A 10 -43.81 7.40 -40.27
N LYS A 11 -42.71 6.75 -39.84
CA LYS A 11 -42.39 6.52 -38.43
C LYS A 11 -42.17 7.82 -37.67
N THR A 12 -41.44 8.77 -38.23
CA THR A 12 -41.21 10.10 -37.63
C THR A 12 -42.50 10.92 -37.48
N ARG A 13 -43.43 10.87 -38.45
CA ARG A 13 -44.73 11.54 -38.33
C ARG A 13 -45.60 10.94 -37.24
N ARG A 14 -45.59 9.61 -37.09
CA ARG A 14 -46.29 8.91 -35.99
C ARG A 14 -45.68 9.23 -34.64
N LEU A 15 -44.35 9.20 -34.54
CA LEU A 15 -43.60 9.63 -33.35
C LEU A 15 -43.97 11.07 -32.95
N LYS A 16 -44.02 12.00 -33.90
CA LYS A 16 -44.40 13.39 -33.65
C LYS A 16 -45.82 13.53 -33.11
N TYR A 17 -46.77 12.73 -33.60
CA TYR A 17 -48.16 12.75 -33.13
C TYR A 17 -48.28 12.25 -31.69
N TYR A 18 -47.67 11.10 -31.37
CA TYR A 18 -47.58 10.61 -29.99
C TYR A 18 -46.86 11.61 -29.08
N PHE A 19 -45.78 12.25 -29.57
CA PHE A 19 -45.05 13.27 -28.83
C PHE A 19 -45.89 14.50 -28.50
N SER A 20 -46.74 14.91 -29.43
CA SER A 20 -47.54 16.12 -29.31
C SER A 20 -48.79 15.95 -28.46
N ASN A 21 -49.38 14.76 -28.41
CA ASN A 21 -50.71 14.57 -27.84
C ASN A 21 -50.68 14.01 -26.40
N ASP A 22 -49.72 13.12 -26.08
CA ASP A 22 -49.66 12.46 -24.76
C ASP A 22 -48.56 13.03 -23.85
N ILE A 23 -47.46 13.52 -24.42
CA ILE A 23 -46.28 13.96 -23.66
C ILE A 23 -46.31 15.46 -23.33
N LEU A 24 -47.07 16.25 -24.10
CA LEU A 24 -47.28 17.69 -23.91
C LEU A 24 -48.39 18.02 -22.88
N THR A 25 -48.68 17.08 -21.98
CA THR A 25 -49.53 17.36 -20.81
C THR A 25 -48.68 17.96 -19.69
N LEU A 26 -49.24 18.95 -18.97
CA LEU A 26 -48.52 19.71 -17.96
C LEU A 26 -47.91 18.83 -16.85
N SER A 27 -48.61 17.74 -16.49
CA SER A 27 -48.13 16.73 -15.54
C SER A 27 -46.86 16.01 -16.02
N ASN A 28 -46.79 15.63 -17.30
CA ASN A 28 -45.66 14.89 -17.84
C ASN A 28 -44.41 15.78 -17.95
N ILE A 29 -44.58 17.06 -18.26
CA ILE A 29 -43.49 18.06 -18.29
C ILE A 29 -42.90 18.26 -16.88
N ILE A 30 -43.75 18.34 -15.86
CA ILE A 30 -43.31 18.47 -14.46
C ILE A 30 -42.53 17.22 -14.04
N MET A 31 -43.03 16.02 -14.34
CA MET A 31 -42.35 14.77 -13.98
C MET A 31 -40.97 14.66 -14.63
N VAL A 32 -40.85 14.98 -15.92
CA VAL A 32 -39.57 14.98 -16.63
C VAL A 32 -38.61 16.02 -16.02
N SER A 33 -39.12 17.19 -15.64
CA SER A 33 -38.31 18.25 -15.03
C SER A 33 -37.76 17.83 -13.66
N VAL A 34 -38.57 17.18 -12.82
CA VAL A 34 -38.14 16.65 -11.51
C VAL A 34 -37.03 15.60 -11.70
N ILE A 35 -37.20 14.69 -12.65
CA ILE A 35 -36.17 13.68 -12.97
C ILE A 35 -34.88 14.37 -13.45
N PHE A 36 -34.99 15.36 -14.33
CA PHE A 36 -33.84 16.07 -14.87
C PHE A 36 -33.06 16.82 -13.77
N ILE A 37 -33.77 17.51 -12.88
CA ILE A 37 -33.19 18.21 -11.73
C ILE A 37 -32.50 17.20 -10.79
N SER A 38 -33.12 16.04 -10.53
CA SER A 38 -32.52 15.01 -9.69
C SER A 38 -31.20 14.48 -10.26
N VAL A 39 -31.11 14.28 -11.58
CA VAL A 39 -29.89 13.82 -12.25
C VAL A 39 -28.81 14.88 -12.20
N ILE A 40 -29.15 16.15 -12.46
CA ILE A 40 -28.21 17.28 -12.36
C ILE A 40 -27.66 17.39 -10.92
N TRP A 41 -28.52 17.18 -9.92
CA TRP A 41 -28.12 17.25 -8.52
C TRP A 41 -27.16 16.13 -8.13
N VAL A 42 -27.41 14.90 -8.59
CA VAL A 42 -26.48 13.76 -8.39
C VAL A 42 -25.14 14.03 -9.08
N TRP A 43 -25.14 14.57 -10.30
CA TRP A 43 -23.92 14.87 -11.05
C TRP A 43 -23.09 15.99 -10.39
N GLY A 44 -23.75 17.02 -9.85
CA GLY A 44 -23.09 18.11 -9.14
C GLY A 44 -22.42 17.68 -7.83
N ASN A 45 -23.03 16.73 -7.10
CA ASN A 45 -22.46 16.20 -5.86
C ASN A 45 -21.18 15.37 -6.11
N ILE A 46 -21.13 14.59 -7.19
CA ILE A 46 -19.97 13.76 -7.53
C ILE A 46 -18.74 14.63 -7.89
N ALA A 47 -18.93 15.72 -8.63
CA ALA A 47 -17.82 16.60 -9.03
C ALA A 47 -17.16 17.34 -7.84
N ALA A 48 -17.94 17.66 -6.80
CA ALA A 48 -17.42 18.27 -5.58
C ALA A 48 -16.55 17.30 -4.75
N MET A 49 -16.89 16.01 -4.75
CA MET A 49 -16.13 14.95 -4.10
C MET A 49 -14.71 14.82 -4.69
N GLU A 50 -14.59 14.91 -6.01
CA GLU A 50 -13.33 14.66 -6.73
C GLU A 50 -12.28 15.75 -6.47
N LYS A 51 -12.69 17.03 -6.46
CA LYS A 51 -11.77 18.16 -6.18
C LYS A 51 -11.28 18.15 -4.73
N ASN A 52 -12.16 17.86 -3.78
CA ASN A 52 -11.79 17.82 -2.37
C ASN A 52 -10.91 16.61 -2.03
N TYR A 53 -11.09 15.48 -2.71
CA TYR A 53 -10.28 14.29 -2.47
C TYR A 53 -8.83 14.48 -2.91
N ALA A 54 -8.59 15.12 -4.06
CA ALA A 54 -7.22 15.35 -4.53
C ALA A 54 -6.43 16.28 -3.60
N ILE A 55 -7.07 17.32 -3.05
CA ILE A 55 -6.45 18.25 -2.10
C ILE A 55 -6.17 17.53 -0.77
N GLN A 56 -7.16 16.80 -0.23
CA GLN A 56 -7.00 16.03 1.00
C GLN A 56 -5.89 14.97 0.89
N LYS A 57 -5.83 14.24 -0.23
CA LYS A 57 -4.78 13.25 -0.47
C LYS A 57 -3.39 13.88 -0.52
N LYS A 58 -3.24 15.04 -1.16
CA LYS A 58 -1.96 15.77 -1.18
C LYS A 58 -1.55 16.22 0.22
N LEU A 59 -2.50 16.73 1.01
CA LEU A 59 -2.25 17.14 2.39
C LEU A 59 -1.81 15.95 3.24
N GLU A 60 -2.53 14.84 3.17
CA GLU A 60 -2.22 13.61 3.92
C GLU A 60 -0.83 13.09 3.57
N LEU A 61 -0.47 13.04 2.28
CA LEU A 61 0.87 12.61 1.85
C LEU A 61 1.97 13.54 2.41
N LYS A 62 1.74 14.85 2.42
CA LYS A 62 2.69 15.82 2.98
C LYS A 62 2.83 15.68 4.50
N GLN A 63 1.73 15.46 5.22
CA GLN A 63 1.75 15.23 6.66
C GLN A 63 2.49 13.94 7.02
N ARG A 64 2.25 12.85 6.28
CA ARG A 64 2.98 11.59 6.46
C ARG A 64 4.48 11.76 6.22
N GLN A 65 4.87 12.47 5.16
CA GLN A 65 6.28 12.74 4.88
C GLN A 65 6.92 13.55 6.02
N ALA A 66 6.26 14.61 6.49
CA ALA A 66 6.78 15.44 7.58
C ALA A 66 6.98 14.61 8.86
N LEU A 67 6.07 13.69 9.18
CA LEU A 67 6.19 12.80 10.33
C LEU A 67 7.37 11.83 10.19
N ILE A 68 7.60 11.27 9.00
CA ILE A 68 8.76 10.40 8.72
C ILE A 68 10.06 11.20 8.90
N ASP A 69 10.11 12.41 8.35
CA ASP A 69 11.30 13.27 8.44
C ASP A 69 11.58 13.68 9.89
N GLU A 70 10.54 14.00 10.67
CA GLU A 70 10.66 14.32 12.09
C GLU A 70 11.20 13.15 12.91
N ILE A 71 10.67 11.94 12.70
CA ILE A 71 11.15 10.72 13.37
C ILE A 71 12.60 10.45 12.99
N SER A 72 12.94 10.58 11.70
CA SER A 72 14.30 10.36 11.20
C SER A 72 15.27 11.35 11.85
N TYR A 73 14.89 12.63 11.92
CA TYR A 73 15.67 13.67 12.57
C TYR A 73 15.89 13.37 14.06
N LYS A 74 14.81 13.07 14.81
CA LYS A 74 14.89 12.71 16.24
C LYS A 74 15.79 11.50 16.46
N THR A 75 15.67 10.47 15.61
CA THR A 75 16.51 9.27 15.69
C THR A 75 17.98 9.63 15.52
N LEU A 76 18.32 10.41 14.49
CA LEU A 76 19.69 10.86 14.25
C LEU A 76 20.23 11.74 15.39
N GLU A 77 19.38 12.60 15.96
CA GLU A 77 19.72 13.41 17.12
C GLU A 77 20.05 12.54 18.34
N TYR A 78 19.23 11.52 18.62
CA TYR A 78 19.48 10.55 19.69
C TYR A 78 20.75 9.76 19.47
N GLU A 79 20.99 9.27 18.25
CA GLU A 79 22.22 8.57 17.89
C GLU A 79 23.44 9.46 18.13
N GLN A 80 23.40 10.70 17.65
CA GLN A 80 24.49 11.65 17.87
C GLN A 80 24.72 11.91 19.37
N LYS A 81 23.65 12.06 20.15
CA LYS A 81 23.74 12.26 21.60
C LYS A 81 24.34 11.04 22.30
N TYR A 82 23.94 9.84 21.91
CA TYR A 82 24.49 8.58 22.43
C TYR A 82 25.98 8.47 22.12
N LEU A 83 26.40 8.74 20.88
CA LEU A 83 27.82 8.70 20.49
C LEU A 83 28.67 9.76 21.22
N LYS A 84 28.07 10.90 21.59
CA LYS A 84 28.72 11.95 22.37
C LYS A 84 28.71 11.68 23.89
N SER A 85 27.96 10.69 24.36
CA SER A 85 27.90 10.37 25.78
C SER A 85 29.25 9.88 26.29
N SER A 86 29.58 10.19 27.54
CA SER A 86 30.81 9.72 28.19
C SER A 86 30.85 8.19 28.28
N GLU A 87 29.70 7.56 28.53
CA GLU A 87 29.57 6.10 28.62
C GLU A 87 29.96 5.43 27.30
N TYR A 88 29.43 5.92 26.19
CA TYR A 88 29.80 5.38 24.87
C TYR A 88 31.28 5.61 24.56
N GLN A 89 31.81 6.80 24.84
CA GLN A 89 33.23 7.10 24.63
C GLN A 89 34.12 6.18 25.46
N GLU A 90 33.75 5.94 26.71
CA GLU A 90 34.46 5.04 27.60
C GLU A 90 34.43 3.59 27.10
N LEU A 91 33.26 3.08 26.71
CA LEU A 91 33.11 1.75 26.12
C LEU A 91 33.92 1.61 24.83
N ALA A 92 33.89 2.61 23.95
CA ALA A 92 34.66 2.62 22.72
C ALA A 92 36.17 2.62 23.00
N VAL A 93 36.64 3.38 24.00
CA VAL A 93 38.05 3.37 24.42
C VAL A 93 38.44 2.00 25.00
N ARG A 94 37.59 1.40 25.85
CA ARG A 94 37.78 0.05 26.40
C ARG A 94 37.91 -0.99 25.29
N GLU A 95 37.03 -0.93 24.28
CA GLU A 95 37.06 -1.85 23.13
C GLU A 95 38.31 -1.67 22.26
N LYS A 96 38.68 -0.42 21.95
CA LYS A 96 39.79 -0.13 21.01
C LYS A 96 41.16 -0.26 21.65
N LEU A 97 41.33 0.17 22.89
CA LEU A 97 42.61 0.19 23.57
C LEU A 97 42.80 -1.00 24.52
N GLY A 98 41.73 -1.75 24.82
CA GLY A 98 41.78 -2.85 25.81
C GLY A 98 42.06 -2.38 27.23
N LEU A 99 41.88 -1.09 27.51
CA LEU A 99 42.16 -0.48 28.81
C LEU A 99 40.95 -0.60 29.73
N ALA A 100 41.21 -0.97 30.99
CA ALA A 100 40.23 -1.01 32.07
C ALA A 100 40.33 0.22 32.95
N MET A 101 39.28 0.49 33.73
CA MET A 101 39.41 1.44 34.84
C MET A 101 40.32 0.88 35.95
N PRO A 102 40.95 1.74 36.78
CA PRO A 102 41.76 1.29 37.90
C PRO A 102 40.95 0.37 38.84
N GLY A 103 41.41 -0.87 39.02
CA GLY A 103 40.74 -1.89 39.84
C GLY A 103 39.91 -2.91 39.05
N GLU A 104 39.75 -2.74 37.74
CA GLU A 104 39.09 -3.72 36.86
C GLU A 104 40.13 -4.66 36.20
N HIS A 105 39.83 -5.96 36.13
CA HIS A 105 40.66 -6.96 35.45
C HIS A 105 40.08 -7.29 34.05
N VAL A 106 40.85 -7.07 32.98
CA VAL A 106 40.43 -7.36 31.60
C VAL A 106 40.97 -8.72 31.17
N LEU A 107 40.06 -9.64 30.82
CA LEU A 107 40.40 -10.92 30.20
C LEU A 107 40.32 -10.78 28.67
N ILE A 108 41.49 -10.70 28.02
CA ILE A 108 41.57 -10.74 26.55
C ILE A 108 41.55 -12.20 26.13
N LEU A 109 40.41 -12.66 25.63
CA LEU A 109 40.30 -13.99 25.06
C LEU A 109 40.89 -13.98 23.64
N SER A 110 41.66 -15.01 23.30
CA SER A 110 41.98 -15.26 21.90
C SER A 110 40.67 -15.37 21.12
N LYS A 111 40.59 -14.75 19.94
CA LYS A 111 39.47 -14.95 19.04
C LYS A 111 39.33 -16.46 18.90
N TYR A 112 38.18 -17.01 19.34
CA TYR A 112 37.87 -18.42 19.12
C TYR A 112 38.22 -18.71 17.65
N PRO A 113 38.92 -19.82 17.34
CA PRO A 113 39.07 -20.21 15.94
C PRO A 113 37.67 -20.11 15.38
N GLU A 114 37.48 -19.25 14.36
CA GLU A 114 36.19 -19.18 13.71
C GLU A 114 35.93 -20.62 13.33
N GLU A 115 35.01 -21.27 14.05
CA GLU A 115 34.49 -22.54 13.64
C GLU A 115 34.19 -22.25 12.18
N GLN A 116 34.92 -22.94 11.30
CA GLN A 116 34.60 -22.93 9.90
C GLN A 116 33.15 -23.32 9.93
N LYS A 117 32.26 -22.32 9.82
CA LYS A 117 30.87 -22.54 9.54
C LYS A 117 31.02 -23.20 8.20
N GLU A 118 31.10 -24.53 8.24
CA GLU A 118 31.04 -25.36 7.08
C GLU A 118 29.92 -24.70 6.31
N ARG A 119 30.26 -24.18 5.13
CA ARG A 119 29.25 -23.70 4.22
C ARG A 119 28.39 -24.93 4.03
N ARG A 120 27.34 -25.06 4.84
CA ARG A 120 26.20 -25.91 4.58
C ARG A 120 25.80 -25.38 3.23
N THR A 121 26.25 -26.07 2.20
CA THR A 121 25.79 -25.91 0.84
C THR A 121 24.31 -25.68 1.00
N GLU A 122 23.85 -24.49 0.62
CA GLU A 122 22.44 -24.14 0.75
C GLU A 122 21.69 -25.20 -0.04
N ALA A 123 21.23 -26.24 0.66
CA ALA A 123 20.43 -27.29 0.07
C ALA A 123 19.24 -26.54 -0.47
N LEU A 124 19.14 -26.51 -1.82
CA LEU A 124 18.17 -25.76 -2.60
C LEU A 124 16.89 -25.60 -1.79
N LYS A 125 16.65 -24.39 -1.27
CA LYS A 125 15.49 -24.13 -0.42
C LYS A 125 14.25 -24.43 -1.25
N THR A 126 13.65 -25.59 -0.99
CA THR A 126 12.36 -25.95 -1.59
C THR A 126 11.35 -24.88 -1.22
N SER A 127 10.47 -24.49 -2.16
CA SER A 127 9.45 -23.48 -1.91
C SER A 127 8.63 -23.85 -0.67
N ASN A 128 8.28 -22.86 0.17
CA ASN A 128 7.50 -23.07 1.39
C ASN A 128 6.23 -23.89 1.13
N PHE A 129 5.55 -23.68 0.00
CA PHE A 129 4.36 -24.44 -0.38
C PHE A 129 4.65 -25.94 -0.59
N THR A 130 5.76 -26.25 -1.26
CA THR A 130 6.22 -27.63 -1.48
C THR A 130 6.52 -28.33 -0.16
N GLN A 131 7.08 -27.61 0.82
CA GLN A 131 7.30 -28.14 2.17
C GLN A 131 5.99 -28.48 2.87
N TRP A 132 4.97 -27.63 2.78
CA TRP A 132 3.65 -27.86 3.37
C TRP A 132 2.90 -29.04 2.73
N ILE A 133 2.94 -29.17 1.41
CA ILE A 133 2.33 -30.33 0.72
C ILE A 133 3.04 -31.63 1.09
N ASN A 134 4.37 -31.64 1.12
CA ASN A 134 5.14 -32.82 1.53
C ASN A 134 4.89 -33.20 2.99
N PHE A 135 4.64 -32.23 3.87
CA PHE A 135 4.27 -32.46 5.26
C PHE A 135 2.88 -33.08 5.39
N LEU A 136 1.87 -32.51 4.72
CA LEU A 136 0.47 -32.96 4.84
C LEU A 136 0.21 -34.32 4.18
N PHE A 137 0.96 -34.66 3.14
CA PHE A 137 0.75 -35.89 2.35
C PHE A 137 1.93 -36.88 2.42
N GLY A 138 2.87 -36.69 3.36
CA GLY A 138 3.82 -37.73 3.76
C GLY A 138 5.03 -37.95 2.84
N GLY A 139 5.40 -36.99 1.99
CA GLY A 139 6.53 -37.12 1.04
C GLY A 139 7.92 -37.33 1.69
N ASN A 140 8.05 -37.07 3.00
CA ASN A 140 9.31 -37.24 3.74
C ASN A 140 9.48 -38.62 4.39
N ALA A 141 8.44 -39.48 4.42
CA ALA A 141 8.51 -40.77 5.10
C ALA A 141 9.44 -41.79 4.40
N GLN A 142 9.64 -41.66 3.08
CA GLN A 142 10.44 -42.61 2.30
C GLN A 142 11.96 -42.37 2.36
N LYS A 143 12.43 -41.25 2.92
CA LYS A 143 13.86 -40.92 3.00
C LYS A 143 14.54 -41.39 4.28
N ALA A 144 13.79 -41.91 5.25
CA ALA A 144 14.31 -42.42 6.52
C ALA A 144 14.63 -43.93 6.50
N ILE A 145 14.39 -44.62 5.37
CA ILE A 145 14.73 -46.03 5.17
C ILE A 145 15.73 -46.12 4.01
N LYS A 146 16.97 -45.71 4.26
CA LYS A 146 18.16 -46.25 3.60
C LYS A 146 19.42 -45.89 4.40
#